data_AF-A0A6V7JHA0-F1
#
_entry.id   AF-A0A6V7JHA0-F1
#
_cell.length_a   1.000
_cell.length_b   1.000
_cell.length_c   1.000
_cell.angle_alpha   90.00
_cell.angle_beta   90.00
_cell.angle_gamma   90.00
#
_symmetry.space_group_name_H-M   'P 1'
#
loop_
_entity.id
_entity.type
_entity.pdbx_description
1 polymer ?
#
loop_
_entity_poly.entity_id
_entity_poly.type
_entity_poly.pdbx_seq_one_letter_code
_entity_poly.pdbx_strand_id
1 'polypeptide(L)'
;HLHRFKFEITPDCPAGCGTPEDAEHVFFRCQCFNGEREEQEARLGVKPEPESLVGLMLETEENWDSASGFAKLVVTKLREEEQERRKMKQPAMTTVRTTERKLTDLF
;
A
#
# COMPACT_ATOMS: atom_id res chain seq x y z
N HIS A 1 -6.82 4.46 -0.73
CA HIS A 1 -6.93 4.94 0.67
C HIS A 1 -6.10 6.21 0.90
N LEU A 2 -4.98 6.39 0.19
CA LEU A 2 -4.06 7.53 0.35
C LEU A 2 -4.49 8.84 -0.35
N HIS A 3 -5.30 8.76 -1.40
CA HIS A 3 -5.85 9.93 -2.10
C HIS A 3 -6.68 10.85 -1.16
N ARG A 4 -7.46 10.29 -0.24
CA ARG A 4 -8.24 11.07 0.74
C ARG A 4 -7.36 11.99 1.60
N PHE A 5 -6.12 11.59 1.84
CA PHE A 5 -5.14 12.33 2.61
C PHE A 5 -4.15 13.13 1.74
N LYS A 6 -4.43 13.24 0.43
CA LYS A 6 -3.64 13.98 -0.58
C LYS A 6 -2.19 13.49 -0.73
N PHE A 7 -1.91 12.24 -0.36
CA PHE A 7 -0.58 11.64 -0.53
C PHE A 7 -0.38 11.05 -1.94
N GLU A 8 -1.47 10.69 -2.62
CA GLU A 8 -1.45 10.20 -4.00
C GLU A 8 -2.37 11.04 -4.89
N ILE A 9 -2.01 11.12 -6.17
CA ILE A 9 -2.73 11.87 -7.20
C ILE A 9 -3.97 11.10 -7.67
N THR A 10 -3.91 9.77 -7.65
CA THR A 10 -5.01 8.88 -8.05
C THR A 10 -5.47 8.04 -6.86
N PRO A 11 -6.77 7.71 -6.78
CA PRO A 11 -7.30 6.80 -5.76
C PRO A 11 -7.07 5.32 -6.08
N ASP A 12 -6.46 5.03 -7.23
CA ASP A 12 -6.42 3.70 -7.83
C ASP A 12 -5.43 2.79 -7.10
N CYS A 13 -5.79 1.51 -7.03
CA CYS A 13 -4.88 0.49 -6.53
C CYS A 13 -3.58 0.45 -7.37
N PRO A 14 -2.40 0.42 -6.72
CA PRO A 14 -1.10 0.32 -7.41
C PRO A 14 -0.96 -0.89 -8.33
N ALA A 15 -1.80 -1.91 -8.13
CA ALA A 15 -1.95 -3.08 -8.99
C ALA A 15 -2.36 -2.77 -10.44
N GLY A 16 -2.78 -1.53 -10.73
CA GLY A 16 -3.21 -1.13 -12.07
C GLY A 16 -4.60 -1.65 -12.45
N CYS A 17 -5.41 -2.08 -11.48
CA CYS A 17 -6.75 -2.61 -11.72
C CYS A 17 -7.82 -1.52 -11.96
N GLY A 18 -7.45 -0.23 -11.96
CA GLY A 18 -8.35 0.90 -12.20
C GLY A 18 -9.49 1.03 -11.18
N THR A 19 -9.38 0.34 -10.04
CA THR A 19 -10.37 0.35 -8.96
C THR A 19 -9.83 1.16 -7.79
N PRO A 20 -10.66 1.96 -7.10
CA PRO A 20 -10.25 2.63 -5.88
C PRO A 20 -9.68 1.64 -4.86
N GLU A 21 -8.56 2.00 -4.27
CA GLU A 21 -7.94 1.24 -3.19
C GLU A 21 -8.74 1.45 -1.89
N ASP A 22 -9.84 0.73 -1.72
CA ASP A 22 -10.59 0.68 -0.46
C ASP A 22 -10.42 -0.67 0.25
N ALA A 23 -10.90 -0.75 1.50
CA ALA A 23 -10.74 -1.95 2.32
C ALA A 23 -11.40 -3.17 1.66
N GLU A 24 -12.56 -3.00 1.03
CA GLU A 24 -13.28 -4.09 0.40
C GLU A 24 -12.52 -4.61 -0.83
N HIS A 25 -12.05 -3.71 -1.70
CA HIS A 25 -11.23 -4.05 -2.84
C HIS A 25 -9.98 -4.80 -2.41
N VAL A 26 -9.19 -4.22 -1.50
CA VAL A 26 -7.90 -4.79 -1.13
C VAL A 26 -8.07 -6.14 -0.42
N PHE A 27 -9.04 -6.22 0.50
CA PHE A 27 -9.24 -7.40 1.34
C PHE A 27 -10.05 -8.53 0.69
N PHE A 28 -10.81 -8.28 -0.38
CA PHE A 28 -11.63 -9.35 -0.99
C PHE A 28 -11.46 -9.52 -2.51
N ARG A 29 -10.92 -8.52 -3.23
CA ARG A 29 -10.95 -8.49 -4.70
C ARG A 29 -9.60 -8.26 -5.37
N CYS A 30 -8.63 -7.70 -4.66
CA CYS A 30 -7.36 -7.27 -5.25
C CYS A 30 -6.50 -8.46 -5.66
N GLN A 31 -6.12 -8.50 -6.93
CA GLN A 31 -5.37 -9.61 -7.53
C GLN A 31 -3.96 -9.74 -6.94
N CYS A 32 -3.37 -8.64 -6.45
CA CYS A 32 -2.04 -8.64 -5.82
C CYS A 32 -1.97 -9.47 -4.53
N PHE A 33 -3.12 -9.79 -3.92
CA PHE A 33 -3.19 -10.53 -2.67
C PHE A 33 -3.88 -11.89 -2.84
N ASN A 34 -4.04 -12.40 -4.06
CA ASN A 34 -4.75 -13.67 -4.30
C ASN A 34 -4.08 -14.83 -3.57
N GLY A 35 -2.75 -14.94 -3.59
CA GLY A 35 -2.05 -16.06 -2.94
C GLY A 35 -2.22 -16.03 -1.41
N GLU A 36 -2.06 -14.87 -0.79
CA GLU A 36 -2.25 -14.71 0.65
C GLU A 36 -3.71 -14.87 1.08
N ARG A 37 -4.65 -14.47 0.20
CA ARG A 37 -6.08 -14.67 0.41
C ARG A 37 -6.43 -16.15 0.35
N GLU A 38 -5.94 -16.89 -0.65
CA GLU A 38 -6.12 -18.34 -0.75
C GLU A 38 -5.57 -19.08 0.49
N GLU A 39 -4.42 -18.64 1.02
CA GLU A 39 -3.88 -19.18 2.27
C GLU A 39 -4.80 -18.91 3.47
N GLN A 40 -5.35 -17.69 3.58
CA GLN A 40 -6.31 -17.34 4.62
C GLN A 40 -7.61 -18.17 4.48
N GLU A 41 -8.15 -18.29 3.27
CA GLU A 41 -9.36 -19.08 2.97
C GLU A 41 -9.17 -20.55 3.34
N ALA A 42 -7.98 -21.11 3.08
CA ALA A 42 -7.64 -22.48 3.47
C ALA A 42 -7.60 -22.66 4.99
N ARG A 43 -7.11 -21.67 5.75
CA ARG A 43 -7.09 -21.70 7.22
C ARG A 43 -8.48 -21.54 7.83
N LEU A 44 -9.30 -20.65 7.26
CA LEU A 44 -10.68 -20.44 7.69
C LEU A 44 -11.60 -21.61 7.30
N GLY A 45 -11.20 -22.43 6.32
CA GLY A 45 -12.01 -23.52 5.77
C GLY A 45 -13.20 -23.04 4.94
N VAL A 46 -13.32 -21.74 4.71
CA VAL A 46 -14.38 -21.09 3.96
C VAL A 46 -13.86 -19.81 3.32
N LYS A 47 -14.47 -19.41 2.22
CA LYS A 47 -14.25 -18.10 1.62
C LYS A 47 -15.07 -17.04 2.38
N PRO A 48 -14.44 -16.10 3.12
CA PRO A 48 -15.17 -15.07 3.83
C PRO A 48 -15.74 -14.03 2.86
N GLU A 49 -16.97 -13.59 3.13
CA GLU A 49 -17.58 -12.42 2.53
C GLU A 49 -17.45 -11.22 3.49
N PRO A 50 -17.53 -9.97 3.00
CA PRO A 50 -17.43 -8.78 3.87
C PRO A 50 -18.36 -8.84 5.08
N GLU A 51 -19.58 -9.31 4.87
CA GLU A 51 -20.63 -9.41 5.88
C GLU A 51 -20.40 -10.57 6.87
N SER A 52 -19.72 -11.64 6.46
CA SER A 52 -19.50 -12.84 7.27
C SER A 52 -18.14 -12.88 7.97
N LEU A 53 -17.16 -12.10 7.50
CA LEU A 53 -15.79 -12.12 8.01
C LEU A 53 -15.72 -11.93 9.53
N VAL A 54 -16.41 -10.92 10.07
CA VAL A 54 -16.37 -10.65 11.51
C VAL A 54 -17.01 -11.79 12.31
N GLY A 55 -18.07 -12.40 11.78
CA GLY A 55 -18.68 -13.59 12.38
C GLY A 55 -17.66 -14.72 12.50
N LEU A 56 -16.99 -15.04 11.39
CA LEU A 56 -15.94 -16.08 11.34
C LEU A 56 -14.79 -15.78 12.31
N MET A 57 -14.35 -14.52 12.39
CA MET A 57 -13.30 -14.08 13.32
C MET A 57 -13.66 -14.31 14.79
N LEU A 58 -14.94 -14.26 15.15
CA LEU A 58 -15.40 -14.42 16.53
C LEU A 58 -15.65 -15.88 16.93
N GLU A 59 -15.60 -16.83 15.98
CA GLU A 59 -15.81 -18.25 16.26
C GLU A 59 -14.63 -18.87 17.01
N THR A 60 -13.39 -18.51 16.65
CA THR A 60 -12.17 -19.04 17.25
C THR A 60 -11.04 -18.01 17.25
N GLU A 61 -10.09 -18.15 18.19
CA GLU A 61 -8.87 -17.33 18.21
C GLU A 61 -8.01 -17.54 16.95
N GLU A 62 -7.98 -18.77 16.42
CA GLU A 62 -7.26 -19.09 15.18
C GLU A 62 -7.84 -18.34 13.96
N ASN A 63 -9.18 -18.25 13.85
CA ASN A 63 -9.83 -17.49 12.79
C ASN A 63 -9.53 -16.00 12.92
N TRP A 64 -9.56 -15.47 14.14
CA TRP A 64 -9.15 -14.09 14.43
C TRP A 64 -7.72 -13.81 13.98
N ASP A 65 -6.78 -14.69 14.36
CA ASP A 65 -5.36 -14.55 14.03
C ASP A 65 -5.11 -14.65 12.52
N SER A 66 -5.82 -15.54 11.83
CA SER A 66 -5.75 -15.68 10.38
C SER A 66 -6.19 -14.38 9.68
N ALA A 67 -7.38 -13.87 10.01
CA ALA A 67 -7.92 -12.67 9.38
C ALA A 67 -7.14 -11.40 9.73
N SER A 68 -6.77 -11.22 11.00
CA SER A 68 -5.99 -10.07 11.45
C SER A 68 -4.55 -10.11 10.93
N GLY A 69 -3.96 -11.30 10.81
CA GLY A 69 -2.67 -11.52 10.16
C GLY A 69 -2.68 -11.10 8.70
N PHE A 70 -3.70 -11.50 7.94
CA PHE A 70 -3.87 -11.07 6.55
C PHE A 70 -4.07 -9.55 6.44
N ALA A 71 -4.92 -8.95 7.28
CA ALA A 71 -5.10 -7.50 7.33
C ALA A 71 -3.77 -6.75 7.56
N LYS A 72 -2.96 -7.26 8.50
CA LYS A 72 -1.65 -6.69 8.81
C LYS A 72 -0.69 -6.80 7.62
N LEU A 73 -0.66 -7.96 6.95
CA LEU A 73 0.16 -8.18 5.76
C LEU A 73 -0.18 -7.17 4.67
N VAL A 74 -1.47 -7.03 4.37
CA VAL A 74 -2.00 -6.09 3.38
C VAL A 74 -1.53 -4.67 3.65
N VAL A 75 -1.77 -4.17 4.87
CA VAL A 75 -1.41 -2.79 5.27
C VAL A 75 0.11 -2.59 5.21
N THR A 76 0.90 -3.61 5.58
CA THR A 76 2.36 -3.54 5.55
C THR A 76 2.88 -3.43 4.12
N LYS A 77 2.44 -4.32 3.21
CA LYS A 77 2.88 -4.31 1.80
C LYS A 77 2.54 -2.99 1.10
N LEU A 78 1.30 -2.52 1.24
CA LEU A 78 0.88 -1.25 0.62
C LEU A 78 1.69 -0.06 1.15
N ARG A 79 2.06 -0.08 2.44
CA ARG A 79 2.89 0.95 3.04
C ARG A 79 4.33 0.93 2.53
N GLU A 80 4.90 -0.25 2.37
CA GLU A 80 6.25 -0.43 1.80
C GLU A 80 6.30 0.06 0.36
N GLU A 81 5.34 -0.35 -0.47
CA GLU A 81 5.25 0.10 -1.87
C GLU A 81 5.11 1.63 -1.98
N GLU A 82 4.29 2.23 -1.13
CA GLU A 82 4.14 3.69 -1.08
C GLU A 82 5.45 4.39 -0.65
N GLN A 83 6.18 3.83 0.32
CA GLN A 83 7.48 4.37 0.72
C GLN A 83 8.50 4.31 -0.41
N GLU A 84 8.55 3.22 -1.16
CA GLU A 84 9.44 3.09 -2.32
C GLU A 84 9.07 4.09 -3.42
N ARG A 85 7.78 4.27 -3.72
CA ARG A 85 7.31 5.30 -4.66
C ARG A 85 7.74 6.71 -4.23
N ARG A 86 7.66 7.02 -2.93
CA ARG A 86 8.10 8.33 -2.39
C ARG A 86 9.60 8.55 -2.52
N LYS A 87 10.42 7.52 -2.32
CA LYS A 87 11.88 7.60 -2.52
C LYS A 87 12.22 7.89 -3.98
N MET A 88 11.53 7.24 -4.92
CA MET A 88 11.74 7.44 -6.37
C MET A 88 11.29 8.83 -6.86
N LYS A 89 10.29 9.45 -6.22
CA LYS A 89 9.75 10.78 -6.61
C LYS A 89 10.54 11.98 -6.06
N GLN A 90 11.51 11.78 -5.17
CA GLN A 90 12.36 12.87 -4.69
C GLN A 90 13.43 13.18 -5.74
N PRO A 91 13.52 14.41 -6.28
CA PRO A 91 14.63 14.76 -7.15
C PRO A 91 15.93 14.67 -6.36
N ALA A 92 16.92 13.97 -6.90
CA ALA A 92 18.30 14.04 -6.43
C ALA A 92 18.68 15.52 -6.39
N MET A 93 18.83 16.08 -5.19
CA MET A 93 19.18 17.48 -4.97
C MET A 93 20.55 17.72 -5.59
N THR A 94 20.56 18.14 -6.86
CA THR A 94 21.78 18.40 -7.62
C THR A 94 22.31 19.74 -7.12
N THR A 95 23.23 19.70 -6.16
CA THR A 95 24.01 20.90 -5.80
C THR A 95 24.84 21.32 -7.01
N VAL A 96 24.30 22.23 -7.82
CA VAL A 96 25.07 23.01 -8.79
C VAL A 96 25.97 23.93 -7.97
N ARG A 97 27.26 23.57 -7.86
CA ARG A 97 28.30 24.50 -7.42
C ARG A 97 28.58 25.45 -8.58
N THR A 98 27.84 26.56 -8.66
CA THR A 98 28.16 27.65 -9.58
C THR A 98 29.45 28.32 -9.12
N THR A 99 30.47 28.28 -9.99
CA THR A 99 31.74 28.98 -9.87
C THR A 99 31.55 30.45 -10.29
N GLU A 100 31.77 31.40 -9.37
CA GLU A 100 31.90 32.81 -9.73
C GLU A 100 33.37 33.16 -9.99
N ARG A 101 33.70 33.43 -11.26
CA ARG A 101 34.90 34.17 -11.66
C ARG A 101 34.76 35.61 -11.16
N LYS A 102 35.65 36.06 -10.27
CA LYS A 102 35.90 37.49 -10.09
C LYS A 102 36.77 37.99 -11.24
N LEU A 103 36.24 38.93 -12.01
CA LEU A 103 36.95 39.62 -13.08
C LEU A 103 36.55 41.10 -13.04
N THR A 104 37.05 41.84 -12.05
CA THR A 104 37.10 43.31 -12.03
C THR A 104 38.14 43.74 -10.99
N ASP A 105 39.35 44.02 -11.45
CA ASP A 105 40.27 45.01 -10.84
C ASP A 105 41.14 45.54 -11.99
N LEU A 106 40.56 46.46 -12.74
CA LEU A 106 41.24 47.42 -13.60
C LEU A 106 40.49 48.74 -13.41
N PHE A 107 40.82 49.44 -12.33
CA PHE A 107 40.88 50.91 -12.21
C PHE A 107 41.60 51.27 -10.91
#